data_AF-A0A2E9PNH3-F1
#
_entry.id   AF-A0A2E9PNH3-F1
#
_cell.length_a   1.000
_cell.length_b   1.000
_cell.length_c   1.000
_cell.angle_alpha   90.00
_cell.angle_beta   90.00
_cell.angle_gamma   90.00
#
_symmetry.space_group_name_H-M   'P 1'
#
loop_
_entity.id
_entity.type
_entity.pdbx_description
1 polymer ?
#
loop_
_entity_poly.entity_id
_entity_poly.type
_entity_poly.pdbx_seq_one_letter_code
_entity_poly.pdbx_strand_id
1 'polypeptide(L)'
;MSPKRNPSQLSIFPEISGDLAAPSIATIPEFDKALGNLIKMSDLGAFIQINIQGIEKIYSLNLHELHTPPDFLQNNITPAPITVHLFPQDTRNEIKKLTYEVKAFFNRGNSFKTSFGYFLFRSHFPSWKTYLQERQDALNQYLSDTLSKGVYGQYFLDHFQQGYDYFKDAADETAPWVFRDKILLKDIQEIRNNLMETQTTLSLLKATDLDFPFHALVLKTAHIPMVLHQFQSQVHVHSVFKTIHLEYLSDNDINTIEDVRKLTEKL
;
A
#
# COMPACT_ATOMS: atom_id res chain seq x y z
N MET A 1 -33.74 17.71 -7.16
CA MET A 1 -32.98 18.25 -8.31
C MET A 1 -31.56 18.49 -7.85
N SER A 2 -30.59 17.72 -8.34
CA SER A 2 -29.18 17.86 -7.97
C SER A 2 -28.60 19.15 -8.56
N PRO A 3 -27.82 19.95 -7.81
CA PRO A 3 -27.21 21.14 -8.37
C PRO A 3 -26.16 20.73 -9.41
N LYS A 4 -26.25 21.34 -10.60
CA LYS A 4 -25.33 21.11 -11.72
C LYS A 4 -23.92 21.54 -11.32
N ARG A 5 -22.97 20.61 -11.35
CA ARG A 5 -21.52 20.89 -11.22
C ARG A 5 -21.10 21.86 -12.32
N ASN A 6 -20.53 23.00 -11.94
CA ASN A 6 -19.92 23.94 -12.86
C ASN A 6 -18.51 23.44 -13.23
N PRO A 7 -18.24 23.07 -14.49
CA PRO A 7 -16.97 22.45 -14.90
C PRO A 7 -15.76 23.39 -14.88
N SER A 8 -15.94 24.68 -14.60
CA SER A 8 -14.85 25.67 -14.48
C SER A 8 -14.31 25.87 -13.06
N GLN A 9 -14.87 25.20 -12.05
CA GLN A 9 -14.28 25.13 -10.71
C GLN A 9 -13.38 23.89 -10.61
N LEU A 10 -12.06 24.12 -10.65
CA LEU A 10 -11.07 23.11 -10.25
C LEU A 10 -11.30 22.78 -8.77
N SER A 11 -11.87 21.61 -8.51
CA SER A 11 -11.94 21.04 -7.17
C SER A 11 -10.51 20.71 -6.76
N ILE A 12 -9.91 21.54 -5.90
CA ILE A 12 -8.48 21.41 -5.61
C ILE A 12 -8.19 20.12 -4.83
N PHE A 13 -9.16 19.48 -4.17
CA PHE A 13 -8.97 18.18 -3.51
C PHE A 13 -10.28 17.36 -3.46
N PRO A 14 -10.36 16.19 -4.14
CA PRO A 14 -11.61 15.42 -4.24
C PRO A 14 -11.95 14.57 -3.01
N GLU A 15 -11.04 14.41 -2.04
CA GLU A 15 -11.20 13.48 -0.91
C GLU A 15 -12.14 13.96 0.22
N ILE A 16 -12.68 15.18 0.16
CA ILE A 16 -13.65 15.71 1.16
C ILE A 16 -15.09 15.70 0.59
N SER A 17 -15.31 14.96 -0.50
CA SER A 17 -16.63 14.80 -1.12
C SER A 17 -17.49 13.73 -0.42
N GLY A 18 -17.62 13.82 0.91
CA GLY A 18 -18.53 12.99 1.69
C GLY A 18 -19.57 13.88 2.36
N ASP A 19 -20.71 14.07 1.70
CA ASP A 19 -22.00 14.55 2.24
C ASP A 19 -21.95 15.40 3.52
N LEU A 20 -21.40 16.61 3.42
CA LEU A 20 -21.73 17.73 4.30
C LEU A 20 -21.77 18.98 3.43
N ALA A 21 -22.84 19.76 3.54
CA ALA A 21 -22.95 21.07 2.91
C ALA A 21 -21.85 21.98 3.46
N ALA A 22 -20.66 21.94 2.85
CA ALA A 22 -19.58 22.83 3.21
C ALA A 22 -20.08 24.28 2.98
N PRO A 23 -19.99 25.17 3.98
CA PRO A 23 -20.42 26.54 3.82
C PRO A 23 -19.55 27.20 2.76
N SER A 24 -20.16 27.67 1.67
CA SER A 24 -19.42 28.33 0.60
C SER A 24 -18.97 29.71 1.09
N ILE A 25 -17.65 29.97 1.02
CA ILE A 25 -17.11 31.32 1.22
C ILE A 25 -17.69 32.22 0.14
N ALA A 26 -18.56 33.15 0.52
CA ALA A 26 -19.30 34.00 -0.41
C ALA A 26 -18.68 35.39 -0.54
N THR A 27 -17.80 35.79 0.39
CA THR A 27 -17.24 37.14 0.47
C THR A 27 -15.72 37.18 0.66
N ILE A 28 -15.08 38.27 0.21
CA ILE A 28 -13.63 38.52 0.40
C ILE A 28 -13.24 38.57 1.89
N PRO A 29 -14.00 39.23 2.79
CA PRO A 29 -13.68 39.22 4.22
C PRO A 29 -13.71 37.82 4.87
N GLU A 30 -14.65 36.96 4.45
CA GLU A 30 -14.70 35.56 4.91
C GLU A 30 -13.47 34.78 4.42
N PHE A 31 -13.05 35.01 3.18
CA PHE A 31 -11.84 34.42 2.63
C PHE A 31 -10.58 34.86 3.41
N ASP A 32 -10.41 36.16 3.65
CA ASP A 32 -9.26 36.71 4.38
C ASP A 32 -9.20 36.17 5.81
N LYS A 33 -10.37 36.05 6.47
CA LYS A 33 -10.48 35.45 7.80
C LYS A 33 -10.08 33.97 7.79
N ALA A 34 -10.63 33.19 6.86
CA ALA A 34 -10.31 31.77 6.71
C ALA A 34 -8.82 31.55 6.44
N LEU A 35 -8.22 32.37 5.58
CA LEU A 35 -6.78 32.34 5.29
C LEU A 35 -5.94 32.70 6.52
N GLY A 36 -6.35 33.73 7.26
CA GLY A 36 -5.71 34.10 8.53
C GLY A 36 -5.75 32.96 9.55
N ASN A 37 -6.88 32.27 9.67
CA ASN A 37 -7.02 31.09 10.53
C ASN A 37 -6.16 29.91 10.05
N LEU A 38 -6.03 29.70 8.74
CA LEU A 38 -5.16 28.67 8.18
C LEU A 38 -3.70 28.93 8.54
N ILE A 39 -3.24 30.18 8.42
CA ILE A 39 -1.88 30.59 8.80
C ILE A 39 -1.65 30.33 10.29
N LYS A 40 -2.55 30.82 11.15
CA LYS A 40 -2.45 30.59 12.60
C LYS A 40 -2.44 29.11 12.96
N MET A 41 -3.28 28.30 12.30
CA MET A 41 -3.28 26.85 12.50
C MET A 41 -1.95 26.21 12.10
N SER A 42 -1.34 26.64 10.99
CA SER A 42 -0.02 26.19 10.52
C SER A 42 1.11 26.58 11.50
N ASP A 43 0.97 27.69 12.20
CA ASP A 43 1.89 28.10 13.26
C ASP A 43 1.74 27.22 14.53
N LEU A 44 0.56 26.67 14.77
CA LEU A 44 0.30 25.75 15.89
C LEU A 44 0.73 24.31 15.57
N GLY A 45 0.60 23.86 14.32
CA GLY A 45 0.88 22.48 13.94
C GLY A 45 0.37 22.11 12.55
N ALA A 46 0.29 20.81 12.30
CA ALA A 46 -0.21 20.28 11.03
C ALA A 46 -0.90 18.92 11.20
N PHE A 47 -1.85 18.64 10.31
CA PHE A 47 -2.44 17.31 10.21
C PHE A 47 -1.46 16.35 9.55
N ILE A 48 -1.22 15.22 10.21
CA ILE A 48 -0.33 14.17 9.76
C ILE A 48 -1.11 12.88 9.61
N GLN A 49 -1.04 12.33 8.40
CA GLN A 49 -1.45 10.97 8.10
C GLN A 49 -0.19 10.12 7.90
N ILE A 50 -0.08 9.04 8.66
CA ILE A 50 1.00 8.06 8.48
C ILE A 50 0.59 7.11 7.36
N ASN A 51 1.46 6.92 6.38
CA ASN A 51 1.26 6.00 5.28
C ASN A 51 2.46 5.06 5.22
N ILE A 52 2.18 3.76 5.23
CA ILE A 52 3.21 2.73 5.14
C ILE A 52 2.98 1.92 3.88
N GLN A 53 4.01 1.81 3.07
CA GLN A 53 3.96 1.18 1.76
C GLN A 53 5.05 0.11 1.60
N GLY A 54 4.81 -0.83 0.69
CA GLY A 54 5.80 -1.82 0.26
C GLY A 54 5.99 -3.03 1.17
N ILE A 55 5.31 -3.09 2.33
CA ILE A 55 5.46 -4.18 3.29
C ILE A 55 4.78 -5.47 2.84
N GLU A 56 3.50 -5.39 2.47
CA GLU A 56 2.74 -6.58 2.11
C GLU A 56 3.03 -6.96 0.65
N LYS A 57 3.69 -8.11 0.49
CA LYS A 57 3.96 -8.75 -0.81
C LYS A 57 3.21 -10.07 -0.86
N ILE A 58 2.17 -10.08 -1.68
CA ILE A 58 1.25 -11.20 -1.84
C ILE A 58 0.87 -11.33 -3.32
N TYR A 59 0.41 -12.51 -3.70
CA TYR A 59 -0.37 -12.71 -4.92
C TYR A 59 -1.52 -13.68 -4.63
N SER A 60 -2.56 -13.58 -5.46
CA SER A 60 -3.67 -14.53 -5.47
C SER A 60 -3.65 -15.36 -6.76
N LEU A 61 -4.01 -16.63 -6.63
CA LEU A 61 -4.25 -17.53 -7.76
C LEU A 61 -5.70 -17.99 -7.74
N ASN A 62 -6.31 -17.83 -8.90
CA ASN A 62 -7.62 -18.34 -9.20
C ASN A 62 -7.56 -18.88 -10.63
N LEU A 63 -7.66 -20.20 -10.80
CA LEU A 63 -7.51 -20.82 -12.12
C LEU A 63 -8.68 -20.45 -13.07
N HIS A 64 -9.83 -20.07 -12.53
CA HIS A 64 -10.93 -19.50 -13.33
C HIS A 64 -10.54 -18.17 -13.97
N GLU A 65 -9.89 -17.28 -13.22
CA GLU A 65 -9.44 -15.97 -13.73
C GLU A 65 -8.33 -16.11 -14.77
N LEU A 66 -7.62 -17.23 -14.77
CA LEU A 66 -6.57 -17.55 -15.74
C LEU A 66 -7.11 -18.24 -17.00
N HIS A 67 -8.43 -18.33 -17.15
CA HIS A 67 -9.10 -18.99 -18.28
C HIS A 67 -8.59 -20.42 -18.53
N THR A 68 -8.23 -21.13 -17.46
CA THR A 68 -7.81 -22.53 -17.56
C THR A 68 -9.00 -23.40 -17.96
N PRO A 69 -8.90 -24.20 -19.05
CA PRO A 69 -9.95 -25.13 -19.46
C PRO A 69 -10.29 -26.12 -18.34
N PRO A 70 -11.58 -26.39 -18.05
CA PRO A 70 -11.97 -27.30 -16.97
C PRO A 70 -11.44 -28.72 -17.13
N ASP A 71 -11.28 -29.18 -18.37
CA ASP A 71 -10.70 -30.48 -18.72
C ASP A 71 -9.25 -30.60 -18.25
N PHE A 72 -8.48 -29.49 -18.18
CA PHE A 72 -7.11 -29.51 -17.67
C PHE A 72 -7.03 -29.64 -16.13
N LEU A 73 -8.16 -29.67 -15.43
CA LEU A 73 -8.24 -29.68 -13.97
C LEU A 73 -8.82 -30.99 -13.46
N GLN A 74 -8.25 -31.50 -12.37
CA GLN A 74 -8.72 -32.74 -11.74
C GLN A 74 -10.21 -32.67 -11.42
N ASN A 75 -10.93 -33.75 -11.72
CA ASN A 75 -12.37 -33.91 -11.48
C ASN A 75 -13.27 -32.88 -12.19
N ASN A 76 -12.76 -32.12 -13.18
CA ASN A 76 -13.47 -31.00 -13.83
C ASN A 76 -13.98 -29.94 -12.84
N ILE A 77 -13.43 -29.89 -11.63
CA ILE A 77 -13.80 -28.92 -10.59
C ILE A 77 -12.62 -27.98 -10.41
N THR A 78 -12.89 -26.68 -10.54
CA THR A 78 -11.83 -25.71 -10.33
C THR A 78 -11.49 -25.58 -8.85
N PRO A 79 -10.20 -25.68 -8.49
CA PRO A 79 -9.76 -25.57 -7.12
C PRO A 79 -10.05 -24.17 -6.54
N ALA A 80 -10.24 -24.13 -5.21
CA ALA A 80 -10.55 -22.91 -4.49
C ALA A 80 -9.37 -21.90 -4.57
N PRO A 81 -9.65 -20.61 -4.80
CA PRO A 81 -8.60 -19.60 -4.90
C PRO A 81 -7.69 -19.57 -3.67
N ILE A 82 -6.40 -19.38 -3.90
CA ILE A 82 -5.40 -19.25 -2.83
C ILE A 82 -4.78 -17.86 -2.82
N THR A 83 -4.35 -17.43 -1.63
CA THR A 83 -3.51 -16.23 -1.45
C THR A 83 -2.21 -16.66 -0.80
N VAL A 84 -1.10 -16.32 -1.46
CA VAL A 84 0.23 -16.70 -1.00
C VAL A 84 0.94 -15.45 -0.50
N HIS A 85 1.59 -15.54 0.66
CA HIS A 85 2.37 -14.46 1.25
C HIS A 85 3.86 -14.71 1.04
N LEU A 86 4.63 -13.64 0.79
CA LEU A 86 6.08 -13.75 0.61
C LEU A 86 6.78 -14.25 1.88
N PHE A 87 6.31 -13.81 3.05
CA PHE A 87 6.94 -14.14 4.32
C PHE A 87 6.02 -15.01 5.20
N PRO A 88 6.62 -15.89 6.03
CA PRO A 88 5.92 -16.58 7.11
C PRO A 88 5.20 -15.61 8.05
N GLN A 89 4.22 -16.12 8.80
CA GLN A 89 3.40 -15.30 9.70
C GLN A 89 4.22 -14.55 10.75
N ASP A 90 5.24 -15.18 11.35
CA ASP A 90 6.06 -14.55 12.39
C ASP A 90 6.84 -13.35 11.88
N THR A 91 7.50 -13.48 10.73
CA THR A 91 8.19 -12.37 10.06
C THR A 91 7.22 -11.23 9.73
N ARG A 92 6.02 -11.56 9.23
CA ARG A 92 4.99 -10.54 8.95
C ARG A 92 4.54 -9.83 10.22
N ASN A 93 4.39 -10.55 11.33
CA ASN A 93 3.98 -9.97 12.61
C ASN A 93 5.03 -8.99 13.14
N GLU A 94 6.31 -9.34 13.08
CA GLU A 94 7.40 -8.46 13.52
C GLU A 94 7.53 -7.21 12.63
N ILE A 95 7.45 -7.36 11.30
CA ILE A 95 7.43 -6.20 10.39
C ILE A 95 6.23 -5.30 10.69
N LYS A 96 5.04 -5.87 10.91
CA LYS A 96 3.84 -5.11 11.30
C LYS A 96 4.06 -4.39 12.62
N LYS A 97 4.62 -5.05 13.63
CA LYS A 97 4.89 -4.45 14.94
C LYS A 97 5.82 -3.24 14.83
N LEU A 98 6.96 -3.38 14.16
CA LEU A 98 7.91 -2.27 13.91
C LEU A 98 7.23 -1.09 13.20
N THR A 99 6.32 -1.41 12.29
CA THR A 99 5.53 -0.43 11.56
C THR A 99 4.49 0.26 12.44
N TYR A 100 3.82 -0.46 13.33
CA TYR A 100 2.85 0.11 14.28
C TYR A 100 3.52 0.99 15.32
N GLU A 101 4.76 0.70 15.72
CA GLU A 101 5.52 1.53 16.66
C GLU A 101 5.68 2.98 16.18
N VAL A 102 5.65 3.23 14.87
CA VAL A 102 5.66 4.58 14.30
C VAL A 102 4.55 5.46 14.88
N LYS A 103 3.39 4.87 15.19
CA LYS A 103 2.25 5.58 15.81
C LYS A 103 2.52 5.96 17.27
N ALA A 104 3.44 5.30 17.96
CA ALA A 104 3.75 5.55 19.37
C ALA A 104 4.36 6.93 19.61
N PHE A 105 4.91 7.56 18.57
CA PHE A 105 5.33 8.96 18.65
C PHE A 105 4.18 9.87 19.07
N PHE A 106 2.97 9.65 18.54
CA PHE A 106 1.82 10.52 18.76
C PHE A 106 1.18 10.24 20.12
N ASN A 107 1.37 11.17 21.05
CA ASN A 107 0.83 11.11 22.39
C ASN A 107 0.24 12.47 22.81
N ARG A 108 -0.43 12.53 23.96
CA ARG A 108 -1.11 13.73 24.45
C ARG A 108 -0.18 14.95 24.63
N GLY A 109 1.13 14.73 24.78
CA GLY A 109 2.11 15.81 24.96
C GLY A 109 2.52 16.49 23.66
N ASN A 110 2.42 15.80 22.52
CA ASN A 110 2.90 16.32 21.24
C ASN A 110 1.83 16.37 20.14
N SER A 111 0.67 15.75 20.35
CA SER A 111 -0.38 15.67 19.35
C SER A 111 -1.76 15.39 19.96
N PHE A 112 -2.78 15.48 19.12
CA PHE A 112 -4.09 14.87 19.39
C PHE A 112 -4.60 14.11 18.17
N LYS A 113 -5.46 13.12 18.41
CA LYS A 113 -6.03 12.28 17.35
C LYS A 113 -7.13 13.04 16.60
N THR A 114 -7.20 12.85 15.29
CA THR A 114 -8.24 13.40 14.41
C THR A 114 -8.87 12.28 13.59
N SER A 115 -9.97 12.56 12.90
CA SER A 115 -10.63 11.61 11.99
C SER A 115 -9.72 11.12 10.85
N PHE A 116 -8.69 11.89 10.50
CA PHE A 116 -7.77 11.60 9.39
C PHE A 116 -6.35 11.19 9.83
N GLY A 117 -6.10 11.09 11.14
CA GLY A 117 -4.78 10.74 11.69
C GLY A 117 -4.50 11.48 12.99
N TYR A 118 -3.53 12.41 12.95
CA TYR A 118 -3.10 13.19 14.11
C TYR A 118 -2.92 14.66 13.73
N PHE A 119 -3.13 15.57 14.68
CA PHE A 119 -2.61 16.92 14.58
C PHE A 119 -1.33 17.00 15.42
N LEU A 120 -0.19 17.20 14.75
CA LEU A 120 1.12 17.32 15.39
C LEU A 120 1.43 18.77 15.71
N PHE A 121 1.89 19.06 16.93
CA PHE A 121 2.29 20.40 17.31
C PHE A 121 3.59 20.81 16.61
N ARG A 122 3.66 22.06 16.14
CA ARG A 122 4.79 22.60 15.36
C ARG A 122 6.13 22.43 16.07
N SER A 123 6.14 22.59 17.40
CA SER A 123 7.34 22.42 18.23
C SER A 123 7.99 21.04 18.13
N HIS A 124 7.25 20.02 17.68
CA HIS A 124 7.71 18.63 17.60
C HIS A 124 8.01 18.18 16.16
N PHE A 125 7.93 19.06 15.16
CA PHE A 125 8.23 18.70 13.77
C PHE A 125 9.66 18.16 13.56
N PRO A 126 10.71 18.76 14.16
CA PRO A 126 12.06 18.21 14.03
C PRO A 126 12.16 16.81 14.66
N SER A 127 11.58 16.63 15.85
CA SER A 127 11.55 15.34 16.55
C SER A 127 10.79 14.27 15.76
N TRP A 128 9.69 14.64 15.08
CA TRP A 128 8.95 13.73 14.22
C TRP A 128 9.80 13.26 13.04
N LYS A 129 10.49 14.19 12.37
CA LYS A 129 11.36 13.86 11.23
C LYS A 129 12.48 12.90 11.65
N THR A 130 13.15 13.17 12.77
CA THR A 130 14.20 12.30 13.31
C THR A 130 13.62 10.94 13.71
N TYR A 131 12.50 10.91 14.43
CA TYR A 131 11.87 9.66 14.86
C TYR A 131 11.45 8.77 13.67
N LEU A 132 10.88 9.37 12.62
CA LEU A 132 10.49 8.65 11.42
C LEU A 132 11.70 8.00 10.73
N GLN A 133 12.82 8.73 10.63
CA GLN A 133 14.07 8.20 10.09
C GLN A 133 14.60 7.04 10.95
N GLU A 134 14.63 7.20 12.28
CA GLU A 134 15.05 6.13 13.20
C GLU A 134 14.18 4.87 13.07
N ARG A 135 12.85 5.02 12.89
CA ARG A 135 11.95 3.89 12.67
C ARG A 135 12.19 3.21 11.33
N GLN A 136 12.44 3.99 10.26
CA GLN A 136 12.78 3.44 8.95
C GLN A 136 14.11 2.68 9.00
N ASP A 137 15.11 3.22 9.69
CA ASP A 137 16.42 2.58 9.85
C ASP A 137 16.33 1.31 10.70
N ALA A 138 15.55 1.32 11.78
CA ALA A 138 15.28 0.13 12.59
C ALA A 138 14.59 -0.98 11.78
N LEU A 139 13.62 -0.63 10.93
CA LEU A 139 12.96 -1.58 10.02
C LEU A 139 13.95 -2.14 9.00
N ASN A 140 14.76 -1.29 8.38
CA ASN A 140 15.78 -1.71 7.41
C ASN A 140 16.84 -2.62 8.05
N GLN A 141 17.24 -2.33 9.29
CA GLN A 141 18.17 -3.15 10.06
C GLN A 141 17.57 -4.52 10.36
N TYR A 142 16.33 -4.58 10.85
CA TYR A 142 15.62 -5.85 11.08
C TYR A 142 15.55 -6.70 9.80
N LEU A 143 15.20 -6.08 8.67
CA LEU A 143 15.13 -6.77 7.38
C LEU A 143 16.51 -7.29 6.94
N SER A 144 17.58 -6.51 7.14
CA SER A 144 18.95 -6.94 6.83
C SER A 144 19.38 -8.10 7.72
N ASP A 145 19.12 -8.03 9.02
CA ASP A 145 19.55 -9.06 9.97
C ASP A 145 18.78 -10.37 9.77
N THR A 146 17.48 -10.27 9.48
CA THR A 146 16.59 -11.43 9.37
C THR A 146 16.61 -12.07 7.97
N LEU A 147 16.76 -11.27 6.91
CA LEU A 147 16.55 -11.72 5.53
C LEU A 147 17.81 -11.74 4.66
N SER A 148 18.98 -11.39 5.19
CA SER A 148 20.26 -11.44 4.47
C SER A 148 20.73 -12.89 4.21
N LYS A 149 21.91 -13.02 3.59
CA LYS A 149 22.59 -14.31 3.36
C LYS A 149 21.74 -15.34 2.59
N GLY A 150 20.89 -14.85 1.68
CA GLY A 150 20.05 -15.69 0.83
C GLY A 150 18.69 -16.07 1.41
N VAL A 151 18.40 -15.73 2.67
CA VAL A 151 17.10 -16.03 3.31
C VAL A 151 15.94 -15.40 2.54
N TYR A 152 16.07 -14.14 2.13
CA TYR A 152 15.07 -13.49 1.27
C TYR A 152 14.81 -14.28 -0.03
N GLY A 153 15.88 -14.72 -0.69
CA GLY A 153 15.79 -15.48 -1.93
C GLY A 153 15.08 -16.83 -1.72
N GLN A 154 15.33 -17.48 -0.59
CA GLN A 154 14.62 -18.70 -0.22
C GLN A 154 13.13 -18.44 0.01
N TYR A 155 12.76 -17.40 0.77
CA TYR A 155 11.36 -17.03 0.93
C TYR A 155 10.68 -16.70 -0.39
N PHE A 156 11.37 -16.03 -1.32
CA PHE A 156 10.83 -15.81 -2.66
C PHE A 156 10.61 -17.12 -3.42
N LEU A 157 11.55 -18.07 -3.34
CA LEU A 157 11.39 -19.39 -3.97
C LEU A 157 10.26 -20.19 -3.34
N ASP A 158 10.16 -20.25 -2.01
CA ASP A 158 9.08 -20.95 -1.30
C ASP A 158 7.71 -20.34 -1.64
N HIS A 159 7.67 -19.02 -1.77
CA HIS A 159 6.49 -18.26 -2.19
C HIS A 159 6.07 -18.56 -3.64
N PHE A 160 7.04 -18.69 -4.55
CA PHE A 160 6.78 -19.08 -5.94
C PHE A 160 6.37 -20.55 -6.03
N GLN A 161 7.05 -21.42 -5.30
CA GLN A 161 6.83 -22.87 -5.27
C GLN A 161 5.42 -23.20 -4.79
N GLN A 162 4.91 -22.54 -3.75
CA GLN A 162 3.52 -22.74 -3.29
C GLN A 162 2.48 -22.54 -4.39
N GLY A 163 2.66 -21.54 -5.26
CA GLY A 163 1.79 -21.33 -6.41
C GLY A 163 1.99 -22.37 -7.49
N TYR A 164 3.22 -22.85 -7.68
CA TYR A 164 3.56 -23.87 -8.67
C TYR A 164 3.02 -25.24 -8.29
N ASP A 165 3.14 -25.62 -7.02
CA ASP A 165 2.55 -26.82 -6.46
C ASP A 165 1.03 -26.78 -6.55
N TYR A 166 0.41 -25.61 -6.34
CA TYR A 166 -1.04 -25.45 -6.53
C TYR A 166 -1.49 -25.76 -7.97
N PHE A 167 -0.74 -25.35 -8.99
CA PHE A 167 -1.02 -25.76 -10.37
C PHE A 167 -0.82 -27.26 -10.57
N LYS A 168 0.25 -27.82 -9.98
CA LYS A 168 0.60 -29.23 -10.11
C LYS A 168 -0.45 -30.15 -9.48
N ASP A 169 -0.93 -29.80 -8.29
CA ASP A 169 -1.96 -30.54 -7.56
C ASP A 169 -3.32 -30.44 -8.24
N ALA A 170 -3.58 -29.34 -8.95
CA ALA A 170 -4.81 -29.12 -9.69
C ALA A 170 -4.83 -29.78 -11.08
N ALA A 171 -3.66 -30.09 -11.65
CA ALA A 171 -3.54 -30.53 -13.04
C ALA A 171 -4.09 -31.95 -13.25
N ASP A 172 -4.90 -32.11 -14.29
CA ASP A 172 -5.32 -33.40 -14.83
C ASP A 172 -4.28 -33.96 -15.83
N GLU A 173 -4.35 -35.26 -16.14
CA GLU A 173 -3.48 -35.90 -17.14
C GLU A 173 -3.64 -35.31 -18.55
N THR A 174 -4.78 -34.70 -18.85
CA THR A 174 -5.04 -34.02 -20.12
C THR A 174 -4.38 -32.64 -20.24
N ALA A 175 -3.93 -32.04 -19.13
CA ALA A 175 -3.24 -30.77 -19.15
C ALA A 175 -1.87 -30.92 -19.84
N PRO A 176 -1.51 -30.07 -20.82
CA PRO A 176 -0.23 -30.18 -21.52
C PRO A 176 0.96 -29.66 -20.71
N TRP A 177 0.78 -29.39 -19.41
CA TRP A 177 1.78 -28.66 -18.63
C TRP A 177 2.95 -29.53 -18.20
N VAL A 178 4.15 -28.96 -18.28
CA VAL A 178 5.38 -29.61 -17.82
C VAL A 178 5.87 -28.96 -16.53
N PHE A 179 5.91 -29.76 -15.48
CA PHE A 179 6.39 -29.31 -14.17
C PHE A 179 7.88 -29.58 -14.01
N ARG A 180 8.64 -28.54 -13.64
CA ARG A 180 10.07 -28.61 -13.37
C ARG A 180 10.31 -29.17 -11.97
N ASP A 181 11.29 -30.07 -11.84
CA ASP A 181 11.66 -30.66 -10.54
C ASP A 181 12.31 -29.64 -9.60
N LYS A 182 13.02 -28.65 -10.15
CA LYS A 182 13.71 -27.62 -9.38
C LYS A 182 13.54 -26.25 -10.00
N ILE A 183 13.01 -25.32 -9.22
CA ILE A 183 12.88 -23.91 -9.59
C ILE A 183 14.09 -23.13 -9.08
N LEU A 184 14.74 -22.37 -9.96
CA LEU A 184 15.85 -21.50 -9.59
C LEU A 184 15.48 -20.03 -9.82
N LEU A 185 16.03 -19.13 -8.99
CA LEU A 185 15.82 -17.69 -9.14
C LEU A 185 16.28 -17.19 -10.52
N LYS A 186 17.36 -17.74 -11.06
CA LYS A 186 17.85 -17.34 -12.39
C LYS A 186 16.83 -17.61 -13.49
N ASP A 187 16.10 -18.72 -13.40
CA ASP A 187 15.13 -19.15 -14.42
C ASP A 187 13.90 -18.23 -14.38
N ILE A 188 13.44 -17.87 -13.18
CA ILE A 188 12.38 -16.89 -12.96
C ILE A 188 12.79 -15.52 -13.53
N GLN A 189 14.02 -15.09 -13.28
CA GLN A 189 14.53 -13.80 -13.75
C GLN A 189 14.62 -13.74 -15.28
N GLU A 190 15.13 -14.80 -15.92
CA GLU A 190 15.26 -14.90 -17.37
C GLU A 190 13.87 -14.81 -18.04
N ILE A 191 12.92 -15.59 -17.54
CA ILE A 191 11.54 -15.57 -18.06
C ILE A 191 10.88 -14.21 -17.79
N ARG A 192 11.10 -13.61 -16.62
CA ARG A 192 10.56 -12.27 -16.31
C ARG A 192 11.06 -11.23 -17.31
N ASN A 193 12.36 -11.25 -17.64
CA ASN A 193 12.95 -10.33 -18.61
C ASN A 193 12.34 -10.53 -20.00
N ASN A 194 12.24 -11.78 -20.46
CA ASN A 194 11.65 -12.10 -21.77
C ASN A 194 10.18 -11.66 -21.86
N LEU A 195 9.37 -11.92 -20.83
CA LEU A 195 7.97 -11.51 -20.78
C LEU A 195 7.82 -9.98 -20.76
N MET A 196 8.75 -9.25 -20.13
CA MET A 196 8.77 -7.78 -20.17
C MET A 196 9.16 -7.25 -21.56
N GLU A 197 10.18 -7.83 -22.21
CA GLU A 197 10.62 -7.44 -23.56
C GLU A 197 9.52 -7.66 -24.60
N THR A 198 8.78 -8.78 -24.47
CA THR A 198 7.66 -9.14 -25.35
C THR A 198 6.34 -8.46 -24.97
N GLN A 199 6.32 -7.69 -23.87
CA GLN A 199 5.11 -7.07 -23.30
C GLN A 199 3.97 -8.07 -23.06
N THR A 200 4.32 -9.31 -22.73
CA THR A 200 3.35 -10.38 -22.50
C THR A 200 2.61 -10.15 -21.19
N THR A 201 1.28 -10.22 -21.25
CA THR A 201 0.39 -10.09 -20.08
C THR A 201 -0.28 -11.43 -19.78
N LEU A 202 -0.90 -11.54 -18.60
CA LEU A 202 -1.61 -12.77 -18.19
C LEU A 202 -2.70 -13.18 -19.19
N SER A 203 -3.38 -12.21 -19.82
CA SER A 203 -4.43 -12.47 -20.81
C SER A 203 -3.90 -12.98 -22.17
N LEU A 204 -2.60 -12.82 -22.43
CA LEU A 204 -1.95 -13.27 -23.66
C LEU A 204 -1.36 -14.68 -23.52
N LEU A 205 -1.25 -15.19 -22.30
CA LEU A 205 -0.79 -16.56 -22.07
C LEU A 205 -1.84 -17.57 -22.52
N LYS A 206 -1.41 -18.62 -23.24
CA LYS A 206 -2.30 -19.69 -23.66
C LYS A 206 -2.20 -20.83 -22.65
N ALA A 207 -3.33 -21.25 -22.09
CA ALA A 207 -3.38 -22.39 -21.18
C ALA A 207 -2.87 -23.70 -21.80
N THR A 208 -2.81 -23.79 -23.13
CA THR A 208 -2.27 -24.93 -23.88
C THR A 208 -0.74 -24.98 -23.92
N ASP A 209 -0.04 -23.92 -23.52
CA ASP A 209 1.41 -23.88 -23.56
C ASP A 209 2.02 -24.75 -22.45
N LEU A 210 3.09 -25.47 -22.76
CA LEU A 210 3.75 -26.41 -21.82
C LEU A 210 4.21 -25.71 -20.53
N ASP A 211 4.76 -24.50 -20.65
CA ASP A 211 5.26 -23.68 -19.53
C ASP A 211 4.19 -22.72 -18.95
N PHE A 212 2.91 -22.86 -19.32
CA PHE A 212 1.86 -21.93 -18.91
C PHE A 212 1.83 -21.67 -17.39
N PRO A 213 1.84 -22.69 -16.50
CA PRO A 213 1.86 -22.45 -15.05
C PRO A 213 3.04 -21.60 -14.59
N PHE A 214 4.22 -21.86 -15.15
CA PHE A 214 5.43 -21.14 -14.79
C PHE A 214 5.34 -19.67 -15.24
N HIS A 215 4.95 -19.41 -16.49
CA HIS A 215 4.80 -18.06 -17.02
C HIS A 215 3.72 -17.27 -16.28
N ALA A 216 2.60 -17.91 -15.95
CA ALA A 216 1.53 -17.30 -15.17
C ALA A 216 2.02 -16.84 -13.80
N LEU A 217 2.81 -17.67 -13.10
CA LEU A 217 3.40 -17.30 -11.81
C LEU A 217 4.46 -16.21 -11.92
N VAL A 218 5.30 -16.23 -12.95
CA VAL A 218 6.28 -15.16 -13.19
C VAL A 218 5.58 -13.81 -13.32
N LEU A 219 4.47 -13.75 -14.07
CA LEU A 219 3.67 -12.54 -14.20
C LEU A 219 2.94 -12.17 -12.90
N LYS A 220 2.34 -13.13 -12.20
CA LYS A 220 1.66 -12.91 -10.91
C LYS A 220 2.60 -12.44 -9.80
N THR A 221 3.89 -12.73 -9.90
CA THR A 221 4.90 -12.33 -8.92
C THR A 221 5.76 -11.15 -9.40
N ALA A 222 5.50 -10.59 -10.59
CA ALA A 222 6.34 -9.56 -11.22
C ALA A 222 6.54 -8.30 -10.36
N HIS A 223 5.53 -7.92 -9.57
CA HIS A 223 5.57 -6.78 -8.64
C HIS A 223 6.37 -7.04 -7.35
N ILE A 224 6.82 -8.27 -7.15
CA ILE A 224 7.60 -8.70 -5.98
C ILE A 224 9.08 -8.75 -6.37
N PRO A 225 9.94 -7.96 -5.70
CA PRO A 225 11.38 -8.00 -5.95
C PRO A 225 11.99 -9.37 -5.63
N MET A 226 12.99 -9.79 -6.39
CA MET A 226 13.67 -11.07 -6.19
C MET A 226 14.89 -10.97 -5.28
N VAL A 227 15.28 -9.74 -4.90
CA VAL A 227 16.45 -9.47 -4.05
C VAL A 227 16.09 -8.50 -2.93
N LEU A 228 16.74 -8.70 -1.78
CA LEU A 228 16.42 -7.98 -0.53
C LEU A 228 16.55 -6.46 -0.66
N HIS A 229 17.61 -5.95 -1.28
CA HIS A 229 17.83 -4.51 -1.36
C HIS A 229 16.74 -3.79 -2.18
N GLN A 230 16.19 -4.44 -3.21
CA GLN A 230 15.06 -3.91 -3.99
C GLN A 230 13.75 -3.99 -3.21
N PHE A 231 13.58 -5.00 -2.35
CA PHE A 231 12.46 -5.04 -1.42
C PHE A 231 12.54 -3.90 -0.40
N GLN A 232 13.70 -3.73 0.24
CA GLN A 232 13.95 -2.63 1.20
C GLN A 232 13.74 -1.26 0.56
N SER A 233 14.16 -1.05 -0.69
CA SER A 233 13.96 0.22 -1.39
C SER A 233 12.50 0.53 -1.72
N GLN A 234 11.58 -0.42 -1.59
CA GLN A 234 10.14 -0.22 -1.76
C GLN A 234 9.41 -0.03 -0.43
N VAL A 235 10.05 -0.37 0.69
CA VAL A 235 9.47 -0.26 2.03
C VAL A 235 9.66 1.16 2.53
N HIS A 236 8.56 1.89 2.64
CA HIS A 236 8.58 3.27 3.08
C HIS A 236 7.55 3.52 4.18
N VAL A 237 8.03 4.06 5.28
CA VAL A 237 7.20 4.69 6.30
C VAL A 237 7.28 6.19 6.07
N HIS A 238 6.21 6.79 5.54
CA HIS A 238 6.16 8.22 5.29
C HIS A 238 4.96 8.88 5.96
N SER A 239 5.04 10.20 6.07
CA SER A 239 3.97 11.04 6.57
C SER A 239 3.53 12.01 5.52
N VAL A 240 2.22 12.10 5.30
CA VAL A 240 1.61 13.11 4.44
C VAL A 240 1.04 14.21 5.32
N PHE A 241 1.45 15.45 5.05
CA PHE A 241 0.79 16.62 5.63
C PHE A 241 -0.54 16.83 4.93
N LYS A 242 -1.63 16.79 5.69
CA LYS A 242 -2.96 17.10 5.19
C LYS A 242 -3.29 18.54 5.55
N THR A 243 -4.10 19.17 4.70
CA THR A 243 -4.66 20.51 4.93
C THR A 243 -6.17 20.41 5.12
N ILE A 244 -6.77 21.48 5.61
CA ILE A 244 -8.22 21.63 5.76
C ILE A 244 -8.76 22.59 4.70
N HIS A 245 -9.97 22.37 4.21
CA HIS A 245 -10.62 23.35 3.34
C HIS A 245 -10.89 24.65 4.11
N LEU A 246 -10.61 25.79 3.45
CA LEU A 246 -10.80 27.13 4.01
C LEU A 246 -12.24 27.38 4.47
N GLU A 247 -13.22 26.75 3.83
CA GLU A 247 -14.65 26.82 4.18
C GLU A 247 -14.92 26.41 5.63
N TYR A 248 -14.15 25.46 6.18
CA TYR A 248 -14.30 25.07 7.59
C TYR A 248 -13.68 26.09 8.57
N LEU A 249 -12.92 27.07 8.05
CA LEU A 249 -12.19 28.06 8.83
C LEU A 249 -12.85 29.45 8.83
N SER A 250 -13.85 29.71 8.00
CA SER A 250 -14.50 31.04 7.90
C SER A 250 -15.25 31.41 9.19
N ASP A 251 -15.94 30.45 9.79
CA ASP A 251 -16.84 30.69 10.94
C ASP A 251 -16.16 30.47 12.30
N ASN A 252 -14.89 30.06 12.31
CA ASN A 252 -14.13 29.79 13.52
C ASN A 252 -13.09 30.89 13.77
N ASP A 253 -12.59 30.99 15.00
CA ASP A 253 -11.42 31.82 15.32
C ASP A 253 -10.35 30.90 15.91
N ILE A 254 -9.24 30.75 15.20
CA ILE A 254 -8.14 29.87 15.62
C ILE A 254 -7.06 30.70 16.28
N ASN A 255 -6.84 30.53 17.59
CA ASN A 255 -5.71 31.17 18.28
C ASN A 255 -4.90 30.17 19.11
N THR A 256 -5.50 29.05 19.50
CA THR A 256 -4.89 28.04 20.36
C THR A 256 -5.07 26.63 19.79
N ILE A 257 -4.27 25.69 20.30
CA ILE A 257 -4.40 24.25 19.97
C ILE A 257 -5.81 23.73 20.32
N GLU A 258 -6.42 24.25 21.38
CA GLU A 258 -7.76 23.84 21.82
C GLU A 258 -8.83 24.26 20.81
N ASP A 259 -8.66 25.40 20.14
CA ASP A 259 -9.57 25.84 19.08
C ASP A 259 -9.50 24.89 17.88
N VAL A 260 -8.29 24.44 17.52
CA VAL A 260 -8.10 23.43 16.46
C VAL A 260 -8.72 22.09 16.85
N ARG A 261 -8.57 21.67 18.12
CA ARG A 261 -9.19 20.43 18.62
C ARG A 261 -10.72 20.47 18.50
N LYS A 262 -11.34 21.54 19.00
CA LYS A 262 -12.79 21.75 18.90
C LYS A 262 -13.28 21.82 17.46
N LEU A 263 -12.49 22.42 16.56
CA LEU A 263 -12.77 22.40 15.13
C LEU A 263 -12.81 20.97 14.60
N THR A 264 -11.81 20.15 14.92
CA THR A 264 -11.73 18.76 14.44
C THR A 264 -12.78 17.83 15.03
N GLU A 265 -13.30 18.12 16.22
CA GLU A 265 -14.41 17.35 16.81
C GLU A 265 -15.75 17.60 16.12
N LYS A 266 -15.87 18.72 15.38
CA LYS A 266 -17.07 19.07 14.60
C LYS A 266 -17.05 18.49 13.18
N LEU A 267 -15.92 17.92 12.74
CA LEU A 267 -15.67 17.39 11.38
C LEU A 267 -15.73 15.87 11.35
#